data_AF-A0A372F583-F1
#
_entry.id   AF-A0A372F583-F1
#
_cell.length_a   1.000
_cell.length_b   1.000
_cell.length_c   1.000
_cell.angle_alpha   90.00
_cell.angle_beta   90.00
_cell.angle_gamma   90.00
#
_symmetry.space_group_name_H-M   'P 1'
#
loop_
_entity.id
_entity.type
_entity.pdbx_description
1 polymer ?
#
loop_
_entity_poly.entity_id
_entity_poly.type
_entity_poly.pdbx_seq_one_letter_code
_entity_poly.pdbx_strand_id
1 'polypeptide(L)'
;MARILKVTEEAIVYWEYNRGKPKVHNYPKIIEVLSIFPFDIDTSTLGSKIISYRYTKGLSRKKFSKMLGVDESTLKTWEDNKYIPVVHIMQILKVLFKESDMTDL
;
A
#
# COMPACT_ATOMS: atom_id res chain seq x y z
N MET A 1 13.02 -11.82 13.22
CA MET A 1 12.21 -10.96 12.32
C MET A 1 12.39 -9.47 12.63
N ALA A 2 12.36 -9.04 13.91
CA ALA A 2 12.43 -7.63 14.31
C ALA A 2 13.67 -6.87 13.78
N ARG A 3 14.85 -7.49 13.84
CA ARG A 3 16.11 -6.91 13.31
C ARG A 3 16.02 -6.53 11.83
N ILE A 4 15.41 -7.40 11.01
CA ILE A 4 15.26 -7.19 9.57
C ILE A 4 14.29 -6.03 9.29
N LEU A 5 13.23 -5.95 10.10
CA LEU A 5 12.21 -4.91 10.02
C LEU A 5 12.62 -3.59 10.71
N LYS A 6 13.80 -3.55 11.36
CA LYS A 6 14.28 -2.41 12.16
C LYS A 6 13.26 -1.94 13.20
N VAL A 7 12.57 -2.88 13.84
CA VAL A 7 11.63 -2.62 14.95
C VAL A 7 12.05 -3.42 16.19
N THR A 8 11.41 -3.16 17.33
CA THR A 8 11.65 -3.92 18.56
C THR A 8 10.97 -5.29 18.51
N GLU A 9 11.47 -6.26 19.28
CA GLU A 9 10.84 -7.59 19.37
C GLU A 9 9.42 -7.49 19.95
N GLU A 10 9.18 -6.56 20.88
CA GLU A 10 7.85 -6.30 21.44
C GLU A 10 6.87 -5.84 20.36
N ALA A 11 7.31 -5.05 19.38
CA ALA A 11 6.45 -4.61 18.28
C ALA A 11 5.99 -5.80 17.43
N ILE A 12 6.89 -6.76 17.16
CA ILE A 12 6.57 -7.99 16.44
C ILE A 12 5.55 -8.82 17.23
N VAL A 13 5.81 -9.05 18.52
CA VAL A 13 4.89 -9.76 19.42
C VAL A 13 3.51 -9.08 19.42
N TYR A 14 3.46 -7.76 19.52
CA TYR A 14 2.20 -7.02 19.52
C TYR A 14 1.40 -7.21 18.22
N TRP A 15 2.09 -7.32 17.08
CA TRP A 15 1.46 -7.59 15.78
C TRP A 15 0.98 -9.04 15.66
N GLU A 16 1.80 -10.02 16.07
CA GLU A 16 1.47 -11.45 16.01
C GLU A 16 0.26 -11.81 16.87
N TYR A 17 0.13 -11.20 18.06
CA TYR A 17 -1.02 -11.37 18.93
C TYR A 17 -2.22 -10.47 18.57
N ASN A 18 -2.19 -9.81 17.40
CA ASN A 18 -3.23 -8.92 16.92
C ASN A 18 -3.59 -7.78 17.91
N ARG A 19 -2.64 -7.38 18.76
CA ARG A 19 -2.79 -6.28 19.73
C ARG A 19 -2.55 -4.91 19.09
N GLY A 20 -1.90 -4.89 17.92
CA GLY A 20 -1.75 -3.71 17.08
C GLY A 20 -1.42 -4.12 15.64
N LYS A 21 -1.39 -3.14 14.73
CA LYS A 21 -1.02 -3.36 13.32
C LYS A 21 0.30 -2.64 13.01
N PRO A 22 1.13 -3.20 12.10
CA PRO A 22 2.28 -2.46 11.59
C PRO A 22 1.83 -1.16 10.93
N LYS A 23 2.66 -0.13 10.98
CA LYS A 23 2.42 1.09 10.22
C LYS A 23 2.70 0.82 8.74
N VAL A 24 2.03 1.54 7.84
CA VAL A 24 2.12 1.31 6.39
C VAL A 24 3.55 1.34 5.86
N HIS A 25 4.44 2.14 6.44
CA HIS A 25 5.85 2.17 6.03
C HIS A 25 6.62 0.86 6.33
N ASN A 26 6.12 0.01 7.23
CA ASN A 26 6.70 -1.30 7.50
C ASN A 26 6.28 -2.34 6.47
N TYR A 27 5.18 -2.12 5.73
CA TYR A 27 4.59 -3.13 4.86
C TYR A 27 5.54 -3.65 3.76
N PRO A 28 6.35 -2.83 3.06
CA PRO A 28 7.27 -3.35 2.05
C PRO A 28 8.24 -4.36 2.63
N LYS A 29 8.81 -4.06 3.81
CA LYS A 29 9.76 -4.95 4.45
C LYS A 29 9.11 -6.20 5.02
N ILE A 30 7.85 -6.11 5.46
CA ILE A 30 7.04 -7.27 5.86
C ILE A 30 6.80 -8.18 4.64
N ILE A 31 6.38 -7.61 3.52
CA ILE A 31 6.15 -8.34 2.26
C ILE A 31 7.44 -9.03 1.81
N GLU A 32 8.58 -8.33 1.83
CA GLU A 32 9.89 -8.88 1.49
C GLU A 32 10.25 -10.08 2.40
N VAL A 33 10.12 -9.93 3.72
CA VAL A 33 10.47 -10.98 4.69
C VAL A 33 9.57 -12.20 4.59
N LEU A 34 8.27 -11.98 4.37
CA LEU A 34 7.31 -13.07 4.25
C LEU A 34 7.28 -13.69 2.85
N SER A 35 7.85 -13.00 1.85
CA SER A 35 7.79 -13.37 0.42
C SER A 35 6.35 -13.59 -0.08
N ILE A 36 5.37 -12.95 0.58
CA ILE A 36 3.95 -12.96 0.23
C ILE A 36 3.35 -11.58 0.48
N PHE A 37 2.20 -11.29 -0.14
CA PHE A 37 1.40 -10.12 0.16
C PHE A 37 0.33 -10.45 1.23
N PRO A 38 0.53 -10.10 2.52
CA PRO A 38 -0.27 -10.62 3.63
C PRO A 38 -1.54 -9.80 3.89
N PHE A 39 -2.17 -9.27 2.82
CA PHE A 39 -3.39 -8.46 2.94
C PHE A 39 -4.49 -9.07 2.09
N ASP A 40 -5.66 -9.23 2.68
CA ASP A 40 -6.85 -9.71 2.00
C ASP A 40 -7.45 -8.57 1.15
N ILE A 41 -6.94 -8.43 -0.08
CA ILE A 41 -7.30 -7.39 -1.03
C ILE A 41 -7.52 -8.03 -2.40
N ASP A 42 -8.76 -7.99 -2.88
CA ASP A 42 -9.09 -8.36 -4.25
C ASP A 42 -8.70 -7.24 -5.23
N THR A 43 -7.62 -7.44 -5.99
CA THR A 43 -7.10 -6.49 -6.98
C THR A 43 -7.92 -6.36 -8.27
N SER A 44 -9.16 -6.88 -8.31
CA SER A 44 -10.07 -6.71 -9.46
C SER A 44 -10.50 -5.25 -9.66
N THR A 45 -10.60 -4.46 -8.59
CA THR A 45 -11.08 -3.08 -8.62
C THR A 45 -9.95 -2.05 -8.69
N LEU A 46 -10.26 -0.84 -9.16
CA LEU A 46 -9.30 0.27 -9.16
C LEU A 46 -8.85 0.61 -7.73
N GLY A 47 -9.79 0.71 -6.80
CA GLY A 47 -9.51 1.04 -5.41
C GLY A 47 -8.54 0.06 -4.77
N SER A 48 -8.76 -1.25 -4.99
CA SER A 48 -7.86 -2.30 -4.50
C SER A 48 -6.47 -2.25 -5.13
N LYS A 49 -6.36 -1.94 -6.43
CA LYS A 49 -5.06 -1.75 -7.10
C LYS A 49 -4.30 -0.55 -6.51
N ILE A 50 -5.01 0.54 -6.24
CA ILE A 50 -4.45 1.71 -5.54
C ILE A 50 -3.91 1.31 -4.17
N ILE A 51 -4.70 0.62 -3.34
CA ILE A 51 -4.28 0.20 -2.00
C ILE A 51 -3.06 -0.71 -2.07
N SER A 52 -3.09 -1.70 -2.96
CA SER A 52 -2.01 -2.68 -3.13
C SER A 52 -0.71 -2.01 -3.52
N TYR A 53 -0.73 -1.15 -4.54
CA TYR A 53 0.44 -0.33 -4.91
C TYR A 53 0.95 0.50 -3.74
N ARG A 54 0.04 1.12 -2.98
CA ARG A 54 0.41 1.95 -1.83
C ARG A 54 1.10 1.13 -0.74
N TYR A 55 0.65 -0.10 -0.50
CA TYR A 55 1.20 -0.99 0.52
C TYR A 55 2.53 -1.59 0.10
N THR A 56 2.68 -2.03 -1.15
CA THR A 56 3.97 -2.53 -1.68
C THR A 56 5.04 -1.45 -1.68
N LYS A 57 4.66 -0.17 -1.82
CA LYS A 57 5.59 0.98 -1.74
C LYS A 57 5.65 1.64 -0.35
N GLY A 58 4.92 1.14 0.64
CA GLY A 58 4.93 1.65 2.02
C GLY A 58 4.44 3.10 2.17
N LEU A 59 3.58 3.53 1.25
CA LEU A 59 3.06 4.89 1.18
C LEU A 59 1.82 5.00 2.07
N SER A 60 1.76 6.01 2.95
CA SER A 60 0.48 6.38 3.56
C SER A 60 -0.45 7.00 2.51
N ARG A 61 -1.76 7.03 2.78
CA ARG A 61 -2.72 7.70 1.91
C ARG A 61 -2.36 9.17 1.71
N LYS A 62 -2.07 9.90 2.79
CA LYS A 62 -1.52 11.26 2.76
C LYS A 62 -0.28 11.43 1.86
N LYS A 63 0.67 10.48 1.90
CA LYS A 63 1.89 10.56 1.08
C LYS A 63 1.56 10.34 -0.40
N PHE A 64 0.71 9.36 -0.70
CA PHE A 64 0.35 9.04 -2.08
C PHE A 64 -0.56 10.10 -2.70
N SER A 65 -1.51 10.66 -1.94
CA SER A 65 -2.38 11.73 -2.44
C SER A 65 -1.56 12.97 -2.82
N LYS A 66 -0.57 13.34 -2.00
CA LYS A 66 0.40 14.41 -2.32
C LYS A 66 1.20 14.11 -3.59
N MET A 67 1.65 12.87 -3.79
CA MET A 67 2.36 12.47 -5.01
C MET A 67 1.48 12.60 -6.26
N LEU A 68 0.18 12.35 -6.13
CA LEU A 68 -0.80 12.49 -7.21
C LEU A 68 -1.36 13.92 -7.36
N GLY A 69 -1.00 14.85 -6.48
CA GLY A 69 -1.53 16.22 -6.49
C GLY A 69 -3.00 16.33 -6.10
N VAL A 70 -3.51 15.43 -5.24
CA VAL A 70 -4.92 15.43 -4.78
C VAL A 70 -5.05 15.37 -3.27
N ASP A 71 -6.24 15.71 -2.79
CA ASP A 71 -6.59 15.56 -1.38
C ASP A 71 -6.64 14.10 -0.94
N GLU A 72 -6.31 13.88 0.33
CA GLU A 72 -6.35 12.55 0.95
C GLU A 72 -7.76 11.94 0.94
N SER A 73 -8.80 12.77 1.10
CA SER A 73 -10.20 12.37 1.01
C SER A 73 -10.60 11.93 -0.40
N THR A 74 -10.09 12.62 -1.43
CA THR A 74 -10.28 12.24 -2.84
C THR A 74 -9.64 10.89 -3.13
N LEU A 75 -8.40 10.67 -2.70
CA LEU A 75 -7.77 9.37 -2.85
C LEU A 75 -8.55 8.27 -2.10
N LYS A 76 -9.07 8.57 -0.91
CA LYS A 76 -9.90 7.64 -0.14
C LYS A 76 -11.16 7.22 -0.92
N THR A 77 -11.80 8.15 -1.62
CA THR A 77 -13.03 7.80 -2.35
C THR A 77 -12.76 6.90 -3.55
N TRP A 78 -11.57 6.99 -4.16
CA TRP A 78 -11.12 6.04 -5.18
C TRP A 78 -10.78 4.68 -4.59
N GLU A 79 -10.10 4.64 -3.44
CA GLU A 79 -9.85 3.40 -2.69
C GLU A 79 -11.15 2.68 -2.30
N ASP A 80 -12.17 3.44 -1.92
CA ASP A 80 -13.52 2.95 -1.59
C ASP A 80 -14.36 2.63 -2.85
N ASN A 81 -13.81 2.76 -4.07
CA ASN A 81 -14.51 2.61 -5.35
C ASN A 81 -15.77 3.48 -5.52
N LYS A 82 -15.87 4.61 -4.80
CA LYS A 82 -17.03 5.53 -4.87
C LYS A 82 -16.96 6.46 -6.07
N TYR A 83 -15.75 6.83 -6.47
CA TYR A 83 -15.49 7.69 -7.62
C TYR A 83 -14.28 7.19 -8.39
N ILE A 84 -14.18 7.61 -9.65
CA ILE A 84 -13.04 7.35 -10.51
C ILE A 84 -12.18 8.62 -10.67
N PRO A 85 -10.85 8.50 -10.76
CA PRO A 85 -9.97 9.61 -11.10
C PRO A 85 -10.28 10.18 -12.48
N VAL A 86 -9.97 11.47 -12.67
CA VAL A 86 -9.95 12.09 -14.00
C VAL A 86 -8.89 11.43 -14.90
N VAL A 87 -9.05 11.58 -16.21
CA VAL A 87 -8.24 10.88 -17.23
C VAL A 87 -6.73 11.04 -17.01
N HIS A 88 -6.27 12.25 -16.71
CA HIS A 88 -4.84 12.49 -16.47
C HIS A 88 -4.29 11.69 -15.28
N ILE A 89 -5.01 11.66 -14.15
CA ILE A 89 -4.60 10.89 -12.96
C ILE A 89 -4.71 9.39 -13.24
N MET A 90 -5.73 8.96 -13.98
CA MET A 90 -5.86 7.56 -14.41
C MET A 90 -4.65 7.10 -15.24
N GLN A 91 -4.09 7.96 -16.09
CA GLN A 91 -2.88 7.66 -16.86
C GLN A 91 -1.65 7.50 -15.95
N ILE A 92 -1.49 8.39 -14.97
CA ILE A 92 -0.41 8.29 -13.97
C ILE A 92 -0.51 6.97 -13.22
N LEU A 93 -1.69 6.63 -12.70
CA LEU A 93 -1.91 5.36 -11.98
C LEU A 93 -1.58 4.14 -12.84
N LYS A 94 -1.96 4.13 -14.12
CA LYS A 94 -1.62 3.05 -15.07
C LYS A 94 -0.12 2.89 -15.27
N VAL A 95 0.65 3.99 -15.30
CA VAL A 95 2.12 3.92 -15.40
C VAL A 95 2.71 3.34 -14.13
N LEU A 96 2.28 3.85 -12.96
CA LEU A 96 2.76 3.37 -11.66
C LEU A 96 2.50 1.88 -11.45
N PHE A 97 1.34 1.36 -11.87
CA PHE A 97 1.02 -0.06 -11.74
C PHE A 97 1.89 -0.94 -12.65
N LYS A 98 2.19 -0.50 -13.87
CA LYS A 98 3.09 -1.24 -14.77
C LYS A 98 4.51 -1.32 -14.23
N GLU A 99 5.01 -0.23 -13.62
CA GLU A 99 6.33 -0.22 -13.01
C GLU A 99 6.44 -1.20 -11.83
N SER A 100 5.36 -1.42 -11.06
CA SER A 100 5.37 -2.42 -10.00
C SER A 100 5.40 -3.85 -10.53
N ASP A 101 4.65 -4.15 -11.59
CA ASP A 101 4.60 -5.50 -12.18
C ASP A 101 5.97 -5.91 -12.79
N MET A 102 6.79 -4.93 -13.19
CA MET A 102 8.14 -5.15 -13.74
C MET A 102 9.22 -5.36 -12.67
N THR A 103 8.93 -5.09 -11.39
CA THR A 103 9.90 -5.27 -10.28
C THR A 103 9.77 -6.60 -9.54
N ASP A 104 8.82 -7.44 -9.97
CA ASP A 104 8.57 -8.79 -9.42
C ASP A 104 9.12 -9.92 -10.33
N LEU A 105 10.03 -9.60 -11.26
CA LEU A 105 10.80 -10.50 -12.16
C LEU A 105 12.30 -10.31 -11.96
#